data_AF-A0A2S7MWT3-F1
#
_entry.id   AF-A0A2S7MWT3-F1
#
_cell.length_a   1.000
_cell.length_b   1.000
_cell.length_c   1.000
_cell.angle_alpha   90.00
_cell.angle_beta   90.00
_cell.angle_gamma   90.00
#
_symmetry.space_group_name_H-M   'P 1'
#
loop_
_entity.id
_entity.type
_entity.pdbx_description
1 polymer ?
#
loop_
_entity_poly.entity_id
_entity_poly.type
_entity_poly.pdbx_seq_one_letter_code
_entity_poly.pdbx_strand_id
1 'polypeptide(L)'
;MMELVRNNEEIVIILYCCIILEVNVSYLKDYKDIQRGLSEISSEDELVINPNSLSLILFGLMFNFFRRWLIYILAIVITGNILVSMVSFILFVIGLYDTIYHSRLEKLKKSKMGLYLAGLDTLYISIFIIYLFIARILS
;
A
#
# COMPACT_ATOMS: atom_id res chain seq x y z
N MET A 1 -2.05 -3.99 -28.88
CA MET A 1 -1.83 -3.77 -27.43
C MET A 1 -3.04 -4.20 -26.60
N MET A 2 -4.27 -3.81 -26.93
CA MET A 2 -5.47 -4.19 -26.18
C MET A 2 -5.75 -5.71 -26.15
N GLU A 3 -5.50 -6.44 -27.24
CA GLU A 3 -5.65 -7.92 -27.29
C GLU A 3 -4.56 -8.68 -26.51
N LEU A 4 -3.35 -8.14 -26.43
CA LEU A 4 -2.24 -8.72 -25.66
C LEU A 4 -2.49 -8.64 -24.15
N VAL A 5 -3.21 -7.60 -23.72
CA VAL A 5 -3.66 -7.43 -22.32
C VAL A 5 -4.82 -8.36 -22.03
N ARG A 6 -5.80 -8.50 -22.93
CA ARG A 6 -7.03 -9.28 -22.71
C ARG A 6 -6.80 -10.78 -22.47
N ASN A 7 -5.75 -11.36 -23.04
CA ASN A 7 -5.38 -12.76 -22.78
C ASN A 7 -4.38 -12.94 -21.62
N ASN A 8 -3.83 -11.85 -21.06
CA ASN A 8 -2.78 -11.89 -20.04
C ASN A 8 -3.10 -10.98 -18.83
N GLU A 9 -4.37 -10.68 -18.57
CA GLU A 9 -4.80 -9.78 -17.50
C GLU A 9 -4.22 -10.19 -16.14
N GLU A 10 -4.24 -11.50 -15.85
CA GLU A 10 -3.65 -12.08 -14.64
C GLU A 10 -2.14 -11.83 -14.54
N ILE A 11 -1.39 -11.92 -15.65
CA ILE A 11 0.07 -11.66 -15.65
C ILE A 11 0.34 -10.20 -15.32
N VAL A 12 -0.45 -9.28 -15.88
CA VAL A 12 -0.31 -7.84 -15.61
C VAL A 12 -0.56 -7.55 -14.13
N ILE A 13 -1.59 -8.18 -13.55
CA ILE A 13 -1.91 -8.05 -12.12
C ILE A 13 -0.79 -8.63 -11.26
N ILE A 14 -0.26 -9.81 -11.59
CA ILE A 14 0.87 -10.42 -10.87
C ILE A 14 2.10 -9.51 -10.92
N LEU A 15 2.45 -8.98 -12.09
CA LEU A 15 3.59 -8.06 -12.24
C LEU A 15 3.40 -6.80 -11.38
N TYR A 16 2.20 -6.21 -11.41
CA TYR A 16 1.88 -5.08 -10.56
C TYR A 16 2.01 -5.43 -9.07
N CYS A 17 1.48 -6.58 -8.63
CA CYS A 17 1.65 -7.04 -7.25
C CYS A 17 3.12 -7.27 -6.89
N CYS A 18 3.96 -7.79 -7.78
CA CYS A 18 5.39 -7.95 -7.55
C CYS A 18 6.11 -6.62 -7.34
N ILE A 19 5.81 -5.61 -8.17
CA ILE A 19 6.37 -4.25 -8.02
C ILE A 19 6.00 -3.68 -6.65
N ILE A 20 4.73 -3.78 -6.26
CA ILE A 20 4.29 -3.27 -4.95
C ILE A 20 4.90 -4.06 -3.80
N LEU A 21 5.06 -5.38 -3.96
CA LEU A 21 5.70 -6.24 -2.96
C LEU A 21 7.16 -5.81 -2.74
N GLU A 22 7.90 -5.55 -3.81
CA GLU A 22 9.28 -5.05 -3.74
C GLU A 22 9.36 -3.70 -3.02
N VAL A 23 8.43 -2.78 -3.33
CA VAL A 23 8.33 -1.48 -2.64
C VAL A 23 8.07 -1.68 -1.14
N ASN A 24 7.17 -2.59 -0.77
CA ASN A 24 6.86 -2.86 0.63
C ASN A 24 8.03 -3.53 1.37
N VAL A 25 8.69 -4.51 0.76
CA VAL A 25 9.86 -5.20 1.33
C VAL A 25 11.02 -4.23 1.51
N SER A 26 11.29 -3.38 0.51
CA SER A 26 12.32 -2.33 0.59
C SER A 26 12.00 -1.36 1.72
N TYR A 27 10.76 -0.90 1.83
CA TYR A 27 10.32 -0.05 2.94
C TYR A 27 10.52 -0.71 4.32
N LEU A 28 10.20 -2.01 4.45
CA LEU A 28 10.39 -2.75 5.70
C LEU A 28 11.88 -2.90 6.06
N LYS A 29 12.74 -3.14 5.06
CA LYS A 29 14.18 -3.26 5.23
C LYS A 29 14.82 -1.93 5.66
N ASP A 30 14.47 -0.86 4.97
CA ASP A 30 15.09 0.45 5.13
C ASP A 30 14.37 1.32 6.18
N TYR A 31 13.35 0.78 6.87
CA TYR A 31 12.53 1.52 7.83
C TYR A 31 13.34 2.28 8.87
N LYS A 32 14.41 1.67 9.40
CA LYS A 32 15.26 2.29 10.42
C LYS A 32 16.01 3.51 9.88
N ASP A 33 16.51 3.43 8.65
CA ASP A 33 17.23 4.53 8.00
C ASP A 33 16.26 5.66 7.63
N ILE A 34 15.06 5.32 7.17
CA ILE A 34 13.97 6.27 6.91
C ILE A 34 13.58 7.01 8.20
N GLN A 35 13.38 6.28 9.30
CA GLN A 35 13.08 6.85 10.62
C GLN A 35 14.18 7.77 11.13
N ARG A 36 15.45 7.37 10.96
CA ARG A 36 16.58 8.20 11.35
C ARG A 36 16.63 9.51 10.55
N GLY A 37 16.49 9.42 9.22
CA GLY A 37 16.45 10.61 8.37
C GLY A 37 15.28 11.55 8.70
N LEU A 38 14.09 11.00 9.00
CA LEU A 38 12.97 11.79 9.49
C LEU A 38 13.30 12.48 10.83
N SER A 39 13.93 11.78 11.77
CA SER A 39 14.25 12.34 13.09
C SER A 39 15.27 13.48 13.05
N GLU A 40 16.11 13.53 12.01
CA GLU A 40 17.14 14.55 11.80
C GLU A 40 16.60 15.84 11.17
N ILE A 41 15.37 15.84 10.62
CA ILE A 41 14.72 17.04 10.07
C ILE A 41 14.43 18.02 11.22
N SER A 42 14.95 19.25 11.11
CA SER A 42 14.82 20.30 12.13
C SER A 42 13.39 20.85 12.19
N SER A 43 12.98 21.38 13.34
CA SER A 43 11.66 21.98 13.54
C SER A 43 11.42 23.22 12.65
N GLU A 44 12.49 23.88 12.21
CA GLU A 44 12.41 25.05 11.31
C GLU A 44 12.03 24.63 9.88
N ASP A 45 12.47 23.47 9.41
CA ASP A 45 12.09 22.92 8.10
C ASP A 45 10.63 22.42 8.08
N GLU A 46 10.11 21.99 9.23
CA GLU A 46 8.71 21.56 9.38
C GLU A 46 7.70 22.71 9.23
N LEU A 47 8.09 23.94 9.59
CA LEU A 47 7.25 25.14 9.46
C LEU A 47 7.04 25.59 8.01
N VAL A 48 7.93 25.22 7.10
CA VAL A 48 7.86 25.56 5.66
C VAL A 48 6.88 24.64 4.92
N ILE A 49 6.72 23.40 5.38
CA ILE A 49 5.81 22.42 4.79
C ILE A 49 4.44 22.61 5.44
N ASN A 50 3.50 23.31 4.78
CA ASN A 50 2.14 23.46 5.29
C ASN A 50 1.41 22.09 5.30
N PRO A 51 1.34 21.38 6.45
CA PRO A 51 0.94 19.97 6.51
C PRO A 51 -0.58 19.80 6.38
N ASN A 52 -1.31 20.92 6.41
CA ASN A 52 -2.77 20.98 6.31
C ASN A 52 -3.24 21.35 4.89
N SER A 53 -2.34 21.41 3.91
CA SER A 53 -2.76 21.62 2.53
C SER A 53 -3.53 20.40 2.03
N LEU A 54 -4.75 20.63 1.56
CA LEU A 54 -5.64 19.62 0.99
C LEU A 54 -4.92 18.82 -0.12
N SER A 55 -3.99 19.46 -0.83
CA SER A 55 -3.12 18.86 -1.85
C SER A 55 -2.24 17.72 -1.31
N LEU A 56 -1.63 17.85 -0.13
CA LEU A 56 -0.80 16.79 0.46
C LEU A 56 -1.65 15.57 0.86
N ILE A 57 -2.83 15.81 1.43
CA ILE A 57 -3.77 14.74 1.77
C ILE A 57 -4.23 14.03 0.49
N LEU A 58 -4.60 14.79 -0.55
CA LEU A 58 -5.05 14.23 -1.82
C LEU A 58 -3.95 13.41 -2.51
N PHE A 59 -2.71 13.89 -2.48
CA PHE A 59 -1.56 13.15 -2.98
C PHE A 59 -1.33 11.86 -2.18
N GLY A 60 -1.41 11.92 -0.85
CA GLY A 60 -1.32 10.75 0.02
C GLY A 60 -2.41 9.71 -0.25
N LEU A 61 -3.65 10.16 -0.48
CA LEU A 61 -4.78 9.29 -0.84
C LEU A 61 -4.57 8.64 -2.21
N MET A 62 -4.17 9.41 -3.23
CA MET A 62 -3.86 8.86 -4.56
C MET A 62 -2.73 7.84 -4.49
N PHE A 63 -1.65 8.16 -3.77
CA PHE A 63 -0.52 7.26 -3.62
C PHE A 63 -0.94 5.96 -2.92
N ASN A 64 -1.70 6.03 -1.82
CA ASN A 64 -2.21 4.83 -1.15
C ASN A 64 -3.23 4.05 -1.98
N PHE A 65 -4.00 4.72 -2.84
CA PHE A 65 -4.87 4.05 -3.79
C PHE A 65 -4.07 3.14 -4.73
N PHE A 66 -3.07 3.70 -5.42
CA PHE A 66 -2.22 2.95 -6.36
C PHE A 66 -1.23 2.02 -5.68
N ARG A 67 -0.91 2.20 -4.40
CA ARG A 67 0.02 1.32 -3.69
C ARG A 67 -0.69 0.17 -2.98
N ARG A 68 -1.91 0.38 -2.47
CA ARG A 68 -2.55 -0.56 -1.53
C ARG A 68 -3.98 -0.90 -1.92
N TRP A 69 -4.83 0.11 -2.02
CA TRP A 69 -6.27 -0.12 -2.13
C TRP A 69 -6.68 -0.74 -3.46
N LEU A 70 -5.97 -0.44 -4.53
CA LEU A 70 -6.18 -1.09 -5.81
C LEU A 70 -6.01 -2.61 -5.70
N ILE A 71 -5.01 -3.09 -4.94
CA ILE A 71 -4.80 -4.53 -4.75
C ILE A 71 -5.96 -5.15 -3.95
N TYR A 72 -6.45 -4.47 -2.92
CA TYR A 72 -7.59 -4.95 -2.14
C TYR A 72 -8.84 -5.08 -3.01
N ILE A 73 -9.11 -4.09 -3.87
CA ILE A 73 -10.22 -4.12 -4.80
C ILE A 73 -10.07 -5.27 -5.80
N LEU A 74 -8.87 -5.42 -6.40
CA LEU A 74 -8.58 -6.51 -7.32
C LEU A 74 -8.78 -7.88 -6.67
N ALA A 75 -8.30 -8.05 -5.44
CA ALA A 75 -8.46 -9.29 -4.70
C ALA A 75 -9.93 -9.61 -4.40
N ILE A 76 -10.74 -8.62 -4.04
CA ILE A 76 -12.20 -8.81 -3.86
C ILE A 76 -12.85 -9.28 -5.17
N VAL A 77 -12.58 -8.57 -6.27
CA VAL A 77 -13.22 -8.82 -7.56
C VAL A 77 -12.83 -10.19 -8.12
N ILE A 78 -11.57 -10.57 -7.98
CA ILE A 78 -11.06 -11.84 -8.54
C ILE A 78 -11.45 -13.03 -7.67
N THR A 79 -11.34 -12.92 -6.34
CA THR A 79 -11.59 -14.08 -5.46
C THR A 79 -13.08 -14.30 -5.21
N GLY A 80 -13.90 -13.25 -5.25
CA GLY A 80 -15.33 -13.31 -4.90
C GLY A 80 -15.60 -13.78 -3.45
N ASN A 81 -14.57 -13.84 -2.60
CA ASN A 81 -14.65 -14.47 -1.28
C ASN A 81 -14.99 -13.44 -0.20
N ILE A 82 -16.04 -13.71 0.58
CA ILE A 82 -16.51 -12.82 1.65
C ILE A 82 -15.43 -12.54 2.72
N LEU A 83 -14.58 -13.51 3.04
CA LEU A 83 -13.48 -13.32 3.99
C LEU A 83 -12.42 -12.37 3.43
N VAL A 84 -12.07 -12.50 2.15
CA VAL A 84 -11.15 -11.58 1.48
C VAL A 84 -11.73 -10.18 1.48
N SER A 85 -13.03 -10.02 1.22
CA SER A 85 -13.73 -8.74 1.31
C SER A 85 -13.69 -8.11 2.69
N MET A 86 -13.94 -8.89 3.75
CA MET A 86 -13.87 -8.38 5.12
C MET A 86 -12.47 -7.91 5.49
N VAL A 87 -11.43 -8.70 5.20
CA VAL A 87 -10.03 -8.33 5.48
C VAL A 87 -9.63 -7.09 4.69
N SER A 88 -9.98 -7.04 3.41
CA SER A 88 -9.72 -5.91 2.51
C SER A 88 -10.37 -4.62 3.01
N PHE A 89 -11.61 -4.70 3.49
CA PHE A 89 -12.32 -3.54 4.04
C PHE A 89 -11.66 -3.03 5.32
N ILE A 90 -11.26 -3.93 6.22
CA ILE A 90 -10.55 -3.55 7.45
C ILE A 90 -9.22 -2.86 7.10
N LEU A 91 -8.42 -3.44 6.21
CA LEU A 91 -7.15 -2.85 5.78
C LEU A 91 -7.36 -1.49 5.10
N PHE A 92 -8.40 -1.35 4.29
CA PHE A 92 -8.78 -0.08 3.67
C PHE A 92 -9.09 1.00 4.72
N VAL A 93 -9.94 0.69 5.71
CA VAL A 93 -10.31 1.65 6.78
C VAL A 93 -9.09 2.07 7.59
N ILE A 94 -8.23 1.11 7.96
CA ILE A 94 -6.99 1.41 8.69
C ILE A 94 -6.06 2.30 7.85
N GLY A 95 -5.87 1.98 6.56
CA GLY A 95 -5.04 2.78 5.66
C GLY A 95 -5.62 4.18 5.39
N LEU A 96 -6.94 4.32 5.31
CA LEU A 96 -7.62 5.60 5.16
C LEU A 96 -7.43 6.46 6.41
N TYR A 97 -7.61 5.88 7.59
CA TYR A 97 -7.38 6.56 8.86
C TYR A 97 -5.92 7.04 9.00
N ASP A 98 -4.95 6.17 8.67
CA ASP A 98 -3.53 6.52 8.69
C ASP A 98 -3.24 7.70 7.74
N THR A 99 -3.77 7.65 6.51
CA THR A 99 -3.56 8.71 5.52
C THR A 99 -4.17 10.05 5.95
N ILE A 100 -5.36 10.06 6.57
CA ILE A 100 -6.01 11.32 6.96
C ILE A 100 -5.37 11.90 8.23
N TYR A 101 -5.06 11.06 9.22
CA TYR A 101 -4.70 11.53 10.57
C TYR A 101 -3.21 11.50 10.90
N HIS A 102 -2.41 10.70 10.17
CA HIS A 102 -0.97 10.52 10.40
C HIS A 102 -0.07 11.07 9.29
N SER A 103 -0.62 11.74 8.27
CA SER A 103 0.17 12.42 7.21
C SER A 103 1.01 13.62 7.68
N ARG A 104 1.08 13.90 8.99
CA ARG A 104 1.92 14.97 9.56
C ARG A 104 3.31 14.43 9.89
N LEU A 105 4.36 15.15 9.49
CA LEU A 105 5.77 14.82 9.77
C LEU A 105 6.04 14.47 11.24
N GLU A 106 5.52 15.25 12.19
CA GLU A 106 5.65 14.96 13.64
C GLU A 106 5.08 13.58 14.04
N LYS A 107 3.99 13.16 13.41
CA LYS A 107 3.35 11.88 13.69
C LYS A 107 4.06 10.74 12.97
N LEU A 108 4.58 10.97 11.76
CA LEU A 108 5.41 10.01 11.03
C LEU A 108 6.72 9.69 11.76
N LYS A 109 7.33 10.67 12.45
CA LYS A 109 8.50 10.45 13.30
C LYS A 109 8.24 9.48 14.45
N LYS A 110 7.05 9.51 15.06
CA LYS A 110 6.72 8.68 16.24
C LYS A 110 5.96 7.39 15.91
N SER A 111 5.28 7.35 14.77
CA SER A 111 4.34 6.29 14.44
C SER A 111 5.04 5.08 13.81
N LYS A 112 4.77 3.89 14.37
CA LYS A 112 5.10 2.59 13.77
C LYS A 112 4.00 2.07 12.84
N MET A 113 2.90 2.82 12.69
CA MET A 113 1.70 2.40 11.94
C MET A 113 2.04 2.02 10.50
N GLY A 114 2.85 2.84 9.82
CA GLY A 114 3.27 2.59 8.45
C GLY A 114 4.06 1.29 8.27
N LEU A 115 4.86 0.88 9.28
CA LEU A 115 5.57 -0.39 9.28
C LEU A 115 4.63 -1.58 9.45
N TYR A 116 3.72 -1.53 10.43
CA TYR A 116 2.74 -2.61 10.63
C TYR A 116 1.87 -2.80 9.39
N LEU A 117 1.37 -1.70 8.84
CA LEU A 117 0.56 -1.71 7.63
C LEU A 117 1.33 -2.21 6.41
N ALA A 118 2.60 -1.83 6.22
CA ALA A 118 3.43 -2.38 5.15
C ALA A 118 3.69 -3.89 5.32
N GLY A 119 3.86 -4.37 6.56
CA GLY A 119 3.98 -5.79 6.87
C GLY A 119 2.72 -6.58 6.54
N LEU A 120 1.55 -6.08 6.95
CA LEU A 120 0.25 -6.68 6.63
C LEU A 120 0.00 -6.71 5.12
N ASP A 121 0.33 -5.63 4.41
CA ASP A 121 0.21 -5.58 2.95
C ASP A 121 1.14 -6.57 2.27
N THR A 122 2.39 -6.67 2.73
CA THR A 122 3.35 -7.64 2.19
C THR A 122 2.79 -9.06 2.30
N LEU A 123 2.26 -9.43 3.47
CA LEU A 123 1.65 -10.74 3.69
C LEU A 123 0.42 -10.94 2.80
N TYR A 124 -0.49 -9.96 2.78
CA TYR A 124 -1.71 -10.00 2.00
C TYR A 124 -1.43 -10.17 0.50
N ILE A 125 -0.52 -9.36 -0.05
CA ILE A 125 -0.11 -9.40 -1.45
C ILE A 125 0.56 -10.73 -1.78
N SER A 126 1.42 -11.25 -0.90
CA SER A 126 2.08 -12.54 -1.11
C SER A 126 1.07 -13.68 -1.22
N ILE A 127 0.09 -13.72 -0.31
CA ILE A 127 -1.00 -14.72 -0.33
C ILE A 127 -1.82 -14.56 -1.61
N PHE A 128 -2.13 -13.32 -1.99
CA PHE A 128 -2.90 -13.05 -3.20
C PHE A 128 -2.17 -13.49 -4.48
N ILE A 129 -0.87 -13.23 -4.61
CA ILE A 129 -0.06 -13.72 -5.73
C ILE A 129 -0.08 -15.25 -5.80
N ILE A 130 0.11 -15.93 -4.66
CA ILE A 130 0.06 -17.40 -4.60
C ILE A 130 -1.30 -17.91 -5.07
N TYR A 131 -2.38 -17.28 -4.61
CA TYR A 131 -3.74 -17.59 -5.05
C TYR A 131 -3.89 -17.45 -6.58
N LEU A 132 -3.40 -16.35 -7.16
CA LEU A 132 -3.47 -16.13 -8.62
C LEU A 132 -2.71 -17.20 -9.40
N PHE A 133 -1.52 -17.62 -8.93
CA PHE A 133 -0.78 -18.70 -9.58
C PHE A 133 -1.52 -20.04 -9.52
N ILE A 134 -2.12 -20.37 -8.37
CA ILE A 134 -2.89 -21.60 -8.20
C ILE A 134 -4.14 -21.57 -9.09
N ALA A 135 -4.91 -20.47 -9.04
CA ALA A 135 -6.12 -20.29 -9.84
C ALA A 135 -5.84 -20.43 -11.35
N ARG A 136 -4.70 -19.93 -11.80
CA ARG A 136 -4.25 -20.04 -13.19
C ARG A 136 -3.81 -21.45 -13.61
N ILE A 137 -3.15 -22.20 -12.72
CA ILE A 137 -2.73 -23.58 -13.03
C ILE A 137 -3.93 -24.53 -13.10
N LEU A 138 -5.01 -24.21 -12.38
CA LEU A 138 -6.23 -25.02 -12.28
C LEU A 138 -7.31 -24.67 -13.33
N SER A 139 -7.14 -23.58 -14.11
CA SER A 139 -8.06 -23.19 -15.19
C SER A 139 -7.59 -23.66 -16.57
#